data_AF-A0A7C6RV39-F1
#
_entry.id   AF-A0A7C6RV39-F1
#
_cell.length_a   1.000
_cell.length_b   1.000
_cell.length_c   1.000
_cell.angle_alpha   90.00
_cell.angle_beta   90.00
_cell.angle_gamma   90.00
#
_symmetry.space_group_name_H-M   'P 1'
#
loop_
_entity.id
_entity.type
_entity.pdbx_description
1 polymer ?
#
loop_
_entity_poly.entity_id
_entity_poly.type
_entity_poly.pdbx_seq_one_letter_code
_entity_poly.pdbx_strand_id
1 'polypeptide(L)'
;MKKKLLFGMAGLVMALGLQPAAEAMQWNTIRPGSTFRSFNLRVAAPEACERACFNDRYCRSWTYVKPYTLYGSQPRCLLKSAVPPARRDRCCVTGVKPPRYRY
;
A
#
# COMPACT_ATOMS: atom_id res chain seq x y z
N MET A 1 32.73 58.91 7.37
CA MET A 1 31.88 58.74 6.18
C MET A 1 32.38 57.49 5.45
N LYS A 2 31.68 56.38 5.18
CA LYS A 2 30.26 56.02 5.13
C LYS A 2 30.09 54.61 5.73
N LYS A 3 29.16 54.45 6.68
CA LYS A 3 28.66 53.14 7.15
C LYS A 3 27.68 52.60 6.11
N LYS A 4 27.74 51.32 5.77
CA LYS A 4 26.57 50.55 5.32
C LYS A 4 26.56 49.20 6.03
N LEU A 5 25.51 49.05 6.83
CA LEU A 5 25.13 47.89 7.60
C LEU A 5 24.31 46.92 6.73
N LEU A 6 24.42 45.63 7.06
CA LEU A 6 23.33 44.66 7.29
C LEU A 6 22.74 43.73 6.19
N PHE A 7 22.39 42.52 6.70
CA PHE A 7 21.42 41.47 6.31
C PHE A 7 21.77 40.57 5.10
N GLY A 8 21.60 39.23 5.14
CA GLY A 8 20.95 38.38 6.11
C GLY A 8 20.81 36.91 5.65
N MET A 9 20.08 36.16 6.48
CA MET A 9 19.45 34.85 6.24
C MET A 9 20.36 33.62 6.26
N ALA A 10 20.54 33.06 7.46
CA ALA A 10 20.62 31.62 7.64
C ALA A 10 19.41 30.98 6.93
N GLY A 11 19.66 30.36 5.78
CA GLY A 11 18.64 29.65 5.03
C GLY A 11 18.19 28.42 5.82
N LEU A 12 17.00 28.49 6.41
CA LEU A 12 16.29 27.33 6.92
C LEU A 12 15.91 26.46 5.71
N VAL A 13 16.78 25.52 5.33
CA VAL A 13 16.47 24.52 4.31
C VAL A 13 15.45 23.56 4.92
N MET A 14 14.16 23.88 4.79
CA MET A 14 13.07 22.94 5.03
C MET A 14 13.12 21.90 3.91
N ALA A 15 13.96 20.89 4.06
CA ALA A 15 13.88 19.68 3.26
C ALA A 15 12.57 18.98 3.64
N LEU A 16 11.49 19.29 2.90
CA LEU A 16 10.26 18.51 2.88
C LEU A 16 10.62 17.13 2.35
N GLY A 17 10.94 16.21 3.27
CA GLY A 17 11.18 14.82 2.94
C GLY A 17 9.94 14.24 2.27
N LEU A 18 10.02 13.94 0.97
CA LEU A 18 9.09 13.02 0.33
C LEU A 18 9.32 11.64 0.96
N GLN A 19 8.65 11.36 2.07
CA GLN A 19 8.54 9.99 2.55
C GLN A 19 7.69 9.23 1.53
N PRO A 20 8.13 8.04 1.06
CA PRO A 20 7.27 7.16 0.31
C PRO A 20 6.13 6.76 1.25
N ALA A 21 4.98 7.38 1.08
CA ALA A 21 3.78 6.99 1.78
C ALA A 21 3.59 5.49 1.53
N ALA A 22 3.29 4.74 2.58
CA ALA A 22 2.75 3.39 2.42
C ALA A 22 1.66 3.48 1.34
N GLU A 23 1.83 2.74 0.23
CA GLU A 23 0.93 2.88 -0.91
C GLU A 23 -0.49 2.61 -0.41
N ALA A 24 -1.30 3.67 -0.37
CA ALA A 24 -2.66 3.61 0.14
C ALA A 24 -3.45 2.56 -0.64
N MET A 25 -4.49 2.01 -0.02
CA MET A 25 -5.37 1.02 -0.63
C MET A 25 -5.81 1.44 -2.05
N GLN A 26 -5.47 0.63 -3.04
CA GLN A 26 -5.65 0.91 -4.47
C GLN A 26 -6.90 0.21 -4.98
N TRP A 27 -7.96 0.98 -5.24
CA TRP A 27 -9.20 0.48 -5.81
C TRP A 27 -9.06 0.16 -7.30
N ASN A 28 -9.85 -0.80 -7.77
CA ASN A 28 -9.88 -1.24 -9.16
C ASN A 28 -8.49 -1.56 -9.70
N THR A 29 -7.68 -2.21 -8.86
CA THR A 29 -6.28 -2.51 -9.11
C THR A 29 -5.97 -3.91 -8.62
N ILE A 30 -5.23 -4.67 -9.43
CA ILE A 30 -4.70 -6.00 -9.12
C ILE A 30 -3.18 -5.99 -9.18
N ARG A 31 -2.54 -6.75 -8.29
CA ARG A 31 -1.14 -7.14 -8.40
C ARG A 31 -1.11 -8.67 -8.63
N PRO A 32 -0.95 -9.15 -9.87
CA PRO A 32 -1.06 -10.58 -10.18
C PRO A 32 0.18 -11.37 -9.73
N GLY A 33 -0.01 -12.63 -9.33
CA GLY A 33 1.08 -13.53 -8.91
C GLY A 33 1.48 -13.38 -7.43
N SER A 34 2.53 -14.10 -7.03
CA SER A 34 3.12 -14.09 -5.68
C SER A 34 2.18 -14.41 -4.52
N THR A 35 0.97 -14.92 -4.77
CA THR A 35 0.04 -15.37 -3.73
C THR A 35 0.59 -16.61 -3.04
N PHE A 36 0.83 -16.54 -1.73
CA PHE A 36 1.23 -17.70 -0.92
C PHE A 36 0.08 -18.23 -0.05
N ARG A 37 -0.93 -17.40 0.19
CA ARG A 37 -2.11 -17.80 0.96
C ARG A 37 -3.36 -17.13 0.40
N SER A 38 -4.44 -17.90 0.27
CA SER A 38 -5.74 -17.40 -0.13
C SER A 38 -6.84 -17.95 0.77
N PHE A 39 -7.87 -17.15 1.02
CA PHE A 39 -9.02 -17.55 1.81
C PHE A 39 -10.24 -16.67 1.49
N ASN A 40 -11.43 -17.23 1.64
CA ASN A 40 -12.67 -16.48 1.45
C ASN A 40 -12.98 -15.66 2.71
N LEU A 41 -13.57 -14.49 2.51
CA LEU A 41 -14.05 -13.62 3.58
C LEU A 41 -15.55 -13.86 3.79
N ARG A 42 -16.02 -13.67 5.03
CA ARG A 42 -17.45 -13.71 5.35
C ARG A 42 -18.17 -12.42 4.97
N VAL A 43 -17.44 -11.31 4.97
CA VAL A 43 -17.94 -9.97 4.66
C VAL A 43 -17.08 -9.38 3.56
N ALA A 44 -17.69 -8.67 2.61
CA ALA A 44 -17.03 -8.00 1.51
C ALA A 44 -16.31 -6.72 1.97
N ALA A 45 -15.24 -6.87 2.75
CA ALA A 45 -14.47 -5.77 3.34
C ALA A 45 -12.96 -5.93 3.01
N PRO A 46 -12.37 -5.08 2.14
CA PRO A 46 -10.95 -5.15 1.79
C PRO A 46 -10.01 -4.93 2.99
N GLU A 47 -10.43 -4.18 4.01
CA GLU A 47 -9.68 -3.90 5.25
C GLU A 47 -9.42 -5.17 6.06
N ALA A 48 -10.26 -6.21 5.90
CA ALA A 48 -9.98 -7.51 6.50
C ALA A 48 -8.77 -8.19 5.85
N CYS A 49 -8.59 -8.03 4.54
CA CYS A 49 -7.44 -8.56 3.80
C CYS A 49 -6.15 -7.78 4.12
N GLU A 50 -6.26 -6.46 4.25
CA GLU A 50 -5.16 -5.60 4.71
C GLU A 50 -4.65 -6.03 6.09
N ARG A 51 -5.55 -6.10 7.08
CA ARG A 51 -5.19 -6.50 8.46
C ARG A 51 -4.56 -7.89 8.49
N ALA A 52 -5.10 -8.84 7.73
CA ALA A 52 -4.50 -10.17 7.62
C ALA A 52 -3.06 -10.12 7.09
N CYS A 53 -2.79 -9.29 6.07
CA CYS A 53 -1.43 -9.09 5.57
C CYS A 53 -0.53 -8.41 6.61
N PHE A 54 -1.04 -7.41 7.33
CA PHE A 54 -0.24 -6.66 8.31
C PHE A 54 0.16 -7.52 9.50
N ASN A 55 -0.69 -8.49 9.88
CA ASN A 55 -0.44 -9.46 10.93
C ASN A 55 0.44 -10.65 10.50
N ASP A 56 0.61 -10.89 9.19
CA ASP A 56 1.45 -11.99 8.67
C ASP A 56 2.87 -11.53 8.33
N ARG A 57 3.90 -12.18 8.90
CA ARG A 57 5.31 -11.79 8.71
C ARG A 57 5.83 -11.97 7.28
N TYR A 58 5.23 -12.87 6.49
CA TYR A 58 5.64 -13.16 5.12
C TYR A 58 4.95 -12.26 4.10
N CYS A 59 3.82 -11.67 4.48
CA CYS A 59 3.05 -10.83 3.57
C CYS A 59 3.78 -9.52 3.27
N ARG A 60 3.88 -9.19 1.98
CA ARG A 60 4.46 -7.93 1.44
C ARG A 60 3.42 -7.12 0.68
N SER A 61 2.45 -7.76 0.05
CA SER A 61 1.28 -7.12 -0.53
C SER A 61 0.06 -8.03 -0.42
N TRP A 62 -1.12 -7.46 -0.66
CA TRP A 62 -2.38 -8.20 -0.59
C TRP A 62 -3.31 -7.74 -1.70
N THR A 63 -4.19 -8.63 -2.15
CA THR A 63 -5.29 -8.28 -3.06
C THR A 63 -6.59 -8.88 -2.55
N TYR A 64 -7.56 -8.02 -2.31
CA TYR A 64 -8.95 -8.37 -2.11
C TYR A 64 -9.65 -8.47 -3.46
N VAL A 65 -10.28 -9.60 -3.72
CA VAL A 65 -11.14 -9.85 -4.88
C VAL A 65 -12.59 -9.64 -4.45
N LYS A 66 -13.29 -8.74 -5.14
CA LYS A 66 -14.71 -8.44 -4.91
C LYS A 66 -15.58 -9.67 -5.22
N PRO A 67 -16.69 -9.85 -4.49
CA PRO A 67 -17.66 -10.88 -4.82
C PRO A 67 -18.37 -10.58 -6.14
N TYR A 68 -19.04 -11.59 -6.70
CA TYR A 68 -19.82 -11.49 -7.93
C TYR A 68 -19.03 -10.92 -9.12
N THR A 69 -17.76 -11.33 -9.22
CA THR A 69 -16.90 -11.03 -10.36
C THR A 69 -16.65 -12.30 -11.18
N LEU A 70 -15.92 -12.16 -12.30
CA LEU A 70 -15.44 -13.31 -13.08
C LEU A 70 -14.53 -14.26 -12.25
N TYR A 71 -14.03 -13.81 -11.10
CA TYR A 71 -13.19 -14.59 -10.19
C TYR A 71 -13.98 -15.36 -9.12
N GLY A 72 -15.31 -15.24 -9.11
CA GLY A 72 -16.21 -16.00 -8.24
C GLY A 72 -17.25 -15.14 -7.50
N SER A 73 -18.19 -15.83 -6.86
CA SER A 73 -19.30 -15.20 -6.12
C SER A 73 -18.92 -14.72 -4.72
N GLN A 74 -17.83 -15.24 -4.12
CA GLN A 74 -17.42 -14.93 -2.75
C GLN A 74 -16.26 -13.91 -2.72
N PRO A 75 -16.22 -13.02 -1.72
CA PRO A 75 -15.08 -12.15 -1.53
C PRO A 75 -13.87 -12.99 -1.09
N ARG A 76 -12.69 -12.74 -1.67
CA ARG A 76 -11.47 -13.51 -1.39
C ARG A 76 -10.28 -12.62 -1.09
N CYS A 77 -9.47 -13.01 -0.13
CA CYS A 77 -8.19 -12.39 0.15
C CYS A 77 -7.05 -13.22 -0.44
N LEU A 78 -6.12 -12.55 -1.12
CA LEU A 78 -4.88 -13.11 -1.66
C LEU A 78 -3.69 -12.43 -0.98
N LEU A 79 -3.06 -13.09 -0.01
CA LEU A 79 -1.85 -12.61 0.64
C LEU A 79 -0.62 -12.98 -0.20
N LYS A 80 0.29 -12.02 -0.39
CA LYS A 80 1.41 -12.14 -1.33
C LYS A 80 2.76 -11.94 -0.68
N SER A 81 3.74 -12.73 -1.10
CA SER A 81 5.10 -12.74 -0.55
C SER A 81 6.03 -11.73 -1.22
N ALA A 82 5.57 -11.07 -2.27
CA ALA A 82 6.26 -9.99 -2.98
C ALA A 82 5.29 -8.85 -3.31
N VAL A 83 5.77 -7.83 -4.00
CA VAL A 83 4.97 -6.70 -4.50
C VAL A 83 5.01 -6.72 -6.04
N PRO A 84 4.12 -7.49 -6.71
CA PRO A 84 4.05 -7.47 -8.16
C PRO A 84 3.64 -6.09 -8.71
N PRO A 85 3.93 -5.80 -9.99
CA PRO A 85 3.45 -4.59 -10.65
C PRO A 85 1.92 -4.48 -10.60
N ALA A 86 1.42 -3.27 -10.33
CA ALA A 86 -0.01 -2.99 -10.32
C ALA A 86 -0.56 -2.93 -11.75
N ARG A 87 -1.79 -3.43 -11.93
CA ARG A 87 -2.58 -3.32 -13.17
C ARG A 87 -4.00 -2.89 -12.84
N ARG A 88 -4.64 -2.11 -13.71
CA ARG A 88 -6.05 -1.75 -13.55
C ARG A 88 -6.92 -2.98 -13.75
N ASP A 89 -7.77 -3.26 -12.78
CA ASP A 89 -8.79 -4.32 -12.85
C ASP A 89 -9.92 -4.04 -11.86
N ARG A 90 -11.15 -3.96 -12.37
CA ARG A 90 -12.34 -3.67 -11.54
C ARG A 90 -12.66 -4.78 -10.52
N CYS A 91 -12.08 -5.97 -10.67
CA CYS A 91 -12.27 -7.08 -9.74
C CYS A 91 -11.81 -6.75 -8.32
N CYS A 92 -10.86 -5.85 -8.18
CA CYS A 92 -9.93 -5.98 -7.07
C CYS A 92 -9.58 -4.66 -6.40
N VAL A 93 -9.19 -4.81 -5.14
CA VAL A 93 -8.58 -3.77 -4.32
C VAL A 93 -7.28 -4.35 -3.80
N THR A 94 -6.18 -3.62 -3.93
CA THR A 94 -4.85 -4.12 -3.56
C THR A 94 -4.15 -3.14 -2.65
N GLY A 95 -3.18 -3.61 -1.86
CA GLY A 95 -2.35 -2.75 -1.03
C GLY A 95 -0.97 -3.35 -0.80
N VAL A 96 -0.03 -2.50 -0.41
CA VAL A 96 1.35 -2.87 -0.08
C VAL A 96 1.53 -2.75 1.43
N LYS A 97 2.14 -3.76 2.05
CA LYS A 97 2.49 -3.69 3.46
C LYS A 97 3.73 -2.79 3.61
N PRO A 98 3.69 -1.74 4.44
CA PRO A 98 4.86 -0.89 4.64
C PRO A 98 6.03 -1.73 5.20
N PRO A 99 7.27 -1.41 4.81
CA PRO A 99 8.44 -2.05 5.41
C PRO A 99 8.43 -1.81 6.92
N ARG A 100 8.77 -2.84 7.70
CA ARG A 100 9.02 -2.63 9.13
C ARG A 100 10.35 -1.89 9.25
N TYR A 101 10.31 -0.61 9.60
CA TYR A 101 11.51 0.09 10.03
C TYR A 101 11.99 -0.59 11.31
N ARG A 102 13.20 -1.16 11.27
CA ARG A 102 13.92 -1.59 12.47
C ARG A 102 14.69 -0.37 12.94
N TYR A 103 14.32 0.16 14.10
CA TYR A 103 15.19 1.06 14.86
C TYR A 103 16.29 0.22 15.52
#